data_AF-A0A955HDS7-F1
#
_entry.id   AF-A0A955HDS7-F1
#
_cell.length_a   1.000
_cell.length_b   1.000
_cell.length_c   1.000
_cell.angle_alpha   90.00
_cell.angle_beta   90.00
_cell.angle_gamma   90.00
#
_symmetry.space_group_name_H-M   'P 1'
#
loop_
_entity.id
_entity.type
_entity.pdbx_description
1 polymer ?
#
loop_
_entity_poly.entity_id
_entity_poly.type
_entity_poly.pdbx_seq_one_letter_code
_entity_poly.pdbx_strand_id
1 'polypeptide(L)'
;MKSKHKKITAIVALGIFLIIGSVLELYTTKDEKIKELEEKIAQLEIQVSTQEAGGVVLGDNTEDEEQTLEEDEFFITEVVDGDTIKLQDGRSVRYIGVDTPETKHPTKGVECFGQEATNKNKELVEGKIVRLEKDVSETDRYDRLLRYVYVDDVFVNDILVKDGFAHASTYPPDVKHQEQFDQSQKEAREQKRGLWADDACLTFMEKVGEQASEKESIELTEGEGGQQYKCDCEKTCTQISSCQEAQFQLNECGCTDRDGNGDGLACGSQCTK
;
A
#
# COMPACT_ATOMS: atom_id res chain seq x y z
N MET A 1 13.00 -48.77 -37.86
CA MET A 1 12.75 -47.63 -36.94
C MET A 1 11.33 -47.58 -36.33
N LYS A 2 10.42 -48.54 -36.59
CA LYS A 2 9.03 -48.51 -36.06
C LYS A 2 8.83 -49.08 -34.63
N SER A 3 9.84 -49.72 -34.04
CA SER A 3 9.72 -50.40 -32.73
C SER A 3 10.00 -49.48 -31.53
N LYS A 4 10.82 -48.43 -31.70
CA LYS A 4 11.20 -47.51 -30.59
C LYS A 4 10.10 -46.49 -30.27
N HIS A 5 9.29 -46.06 -31.24
CA HIS A 5 8.19 -45.12 -30.98
C HIS A 5 7.03 -45.72 -30.19
N LYS A 6 6.64 -46.98 -30.45
CA LYS A 6 5.57 -47.64 -29.68
C LYS A 6 5.87 -47.74 -28.18
N LYS A 7 7.14 -47.91 -27.81
CA LYS A 7 7.57 -47.99 -26.40
C LYS A 7 7.52 -46.64 -25.69
N ILE A 8 7.85 -45.54 -26.38
CA ILE A 8 7.82 -44.19 -25.81
C ILE A 8 6.37 -43.73 -25.59
N THR A 9 5.47 -44.00 -26.53
CA THR A 9 4.05 -43.63 -26.40
C THR A 9 3.37 -44.36 -25.23
N ALA A 10 3.74 -45.61 -24.96
CA ALA A 10 3.19 -46.38 -23.84
C ALA A 10 3.65 -45.85 -22.46
N ILE A 11 4.89 -45.39 -22.33
CA ILE A 11 5.43 -44.86 -21.07
C ILE A 11 4.81 -43.49 -20.75
N VAL A 12 4.65 -42.62 -21.76
CA VAL A 12 4.01 -41.30 -21.58
C VAL A 12 2.53 -41.46 -21.21
N ALA A 13 1.81 -42.40 -21.83
CA ALA A 13 0.41 -42.68 -21.49
C ALA A 13 0.24 -43.22 -20.06
N LEU A 14 1.14 -44.10 -19.58
CA LEU A 14 1.11 -44.58 -18.20
C LEU A 14 1.41 -43.46 -17.18
N GLY A 15 2.35 -42.57 -17.48
CA GLY A 15 2.68 -41.44 -16.62
C GLY A 15 1.54 -40.44 -16.48
N ILE A 16 0.84 -40.12 -17.57
CA ILE A 16 -0.34 -39.24 -17.55
C ILE A 16 -1.49 -39.88 -16.78
N PHE A 17 -1.72 -41.19 -16.90
CA PHE A 17 -2.74 -41.90 -16.12
C PHE A 17 -2.44 -41.91 -14.61
N LEU A 18 -1.17 -42.05 -14.21
CA LEU A 18 -0.77 -41.99 -12.80
C LEU A 18 -0.96 -40.59 -12.19
N ILE A 19 -0.66 -39.53 -12.95
CA ILE A 19 -0.85 -38.16 -12.49
C ILE A 19 -2.34 -37.80 -12.43
N ILE A 20 -3.14 -38.18 -13.44
CA ILE A 20 -4.59 -37.94 -13.42
C ILE A 20 -5.25 -38.73 -12.29
N GLY A 21 -4.83 -39.99 -12.05
CA GLY A 21 -5.35 -40.80 -10.94
C GLY A 21 -5.08 -40.18 -9.57
N SER A 22 -3.83 -39.74 -9.33
CA SER A 22 -3.45 -39.09 -8.06
C SER A 22 -4.10 -37.73 -7.85
N VAL A 23 -4.29 -36.94 -8.91
CA VAL A 23 -5.06 -35.68 -8.83
C VAL A 23 -6.53 -35.97 -8.57
N LEU A 24 -7.14 -36.94 -9.26
CA LEU A 24 -8.54 -37.29 -9.05
C LEU A 24 -8.79 -37.79 -7.62
N GLU A 25 -7.87 -38.58 -7.05
CA GLU A 25 -7.94 -39.07 -5.67
C GLU A 25 -7.76 -37.94 -4.63
N LEU A 26 -6.98 -36.90 -4.94
CA LEU A 26 -6.89 -35.68 -4.13
C LEU A 26 -8.18 -34.84 -4.19
N TYR A 27 -8.84 -34.77 -5.34
CA TYR A 27 -10.12 -34.07 -5.47
C TYR A 27 -11.24 -34.80 -4.70
N THR A 28 -11.33 -36.13 -4.84
CA THR A 28 -12.35 -36.92 -4.12
C THR A 28 -12.17 -36.85 -2.60
N THR A 29 -10.94 -36.89 -2.10
CA THR A 29 -10.68 -36.74 -0.65
C THR A 29 -10.93 -35.33 -0.13
N LYS A 30 -10.80 -34.30 -0.96
CA LYS A 30 -11.19 -32.92 -0.60
C LYS A 30 -12.72 -32.80 -0.50
N ASP A 31 -13.45 -33.38 -1.44
CA ASP A 31 -14.92 -33.35 -1.44
C ASP A 31 -15.53 -34.13 -0.27
N GLU A 32 -14.94 -35.28 0.10
CA GLU A 32 -15.35 -36.04 1.30
C GLU A 32 -15.12 -35.25 2.60
N LYS A 33 -13.99 -34.55 2.72
CA LYS A 33 -13.69 -33.69 3.88
C LYS A 33 -14.61 -32.46 3.96
N ILE A 34 -14.99 -31.89 2.83
CA ILE A 34 -15.94 -30.76 2.78
C ILE A 34 -17.32 -31.22 3.27
N LYS A 35 -17.81 -32.38 2.80
CA LYS A 35 -19.08 -32.95 3.29
C LYS A 35 -19.06 -33.27 4.78
N GLU A 36 -17.96 -33.81 5.30
CA GLU A 36 -17.81 -34.04 6.74
C GLU A 36 -17.82 -32.73 7.55
N LEU A 37 -17.24 -31.65 7.00
CA LEU A 37 -17.27 -30.32 7.62
C LEU A 37 -18.69 -29.74 7.63
N GLU A 38 -19.41 -29.83 6.51
CA GLU A 38 -20.80 -29.35 6.39
C GLU A 38 -21.74 -30.08 7.35
N GLU A 39 -21.58 -31.39 7.51
CA GLU A 39 -22.39 -32.17 8.46
C GLU A 39 -22.06 -31.83 9.93
N LYS A 40 -20.78 -31.52 10.23
CA LYS A 40 -20.38 -31.01 11.56
C LYS A 40 -20.93 -29.63 11.86
N ILE A 41 -20.95 -28.72 10.87
CA ILE A 41 -21.54 -27.38 11.01
C ILE A 41 -23.05 -27.49 11.26
N ALA A 42 -23.75 -28.32 10.48
CA ALA A 42 -25.19 -28.55 10.67
C ALA A 42 -25.54 -29.13 12.07
N GLN A 43 -24.66 -29.97 12.64
CA GLN A 43 -24.86 -30.50 14.00
C GLN A 43 -24.57 -29.45 15.09
N LEU A 44 -23.61 -28.55 14.87
CA LEU A 44 -23.31 -27.43 15.77
C LEU A 44 -24.46 -26.42 15.83
N GLU A 45 -25.08 -26.10 14.70
CA GLU A 45 -26.25 -25.22 14.62
C GLU A 45 -27.45 -25.76 15.43
N ILE A 46 -27.64 -27.08 15.47
CA ILE A 46 -28.70 -27.73 16.25
C ILE A 46 -28.40 -27.73 17.76
N GLN A 47 -27.12 -27.78 18.16
CA GLN A 47 -26.75 -27.69 19.58
C GLN A 47 -26.99 -26.29 20.16
N VAL A 48 -26.80 -25.23 19.37
CA VAL A 48 -27.07 -23.85 19.79
C VAL A 48 -28.57 -23.62 20.05
N SER A 49 -29.47 -24.28 19.30
CA SER A 49 -30.93 -24.05 19.47
C SER A 49 -31.56 -24.75 20.69
N THR A 50 -30.84 -25.63 21.39
CA THR A 50 -31.41 -26.45 22.48
C THR A 50 -31.01 -26.04 23.90
N GLN A 51 -30.23 -24.97 24.07
CA GLN A 51 -29.88 -24.46 25.41
C GLN A 51 -30.83 -23.39 25.98
N GLU A 52 -31.87 -22.99 25.25
CA GLU A 52 -32.89 -22.07 25.75
C GLU A 52 -34.24 -22.77 25.98
N ALA A 53 -34.34 -23.58 27.03
CA ALA A 53 -35.64 -24.03 27.53
C ALA A 53 -35.61 -24.30 29.04
N GLY A 54 -35.87 -23.23 29.82
CA GLY A 54 -36.12 -23.27 31.26
C GLY A 54 -36.56 -21.90 31.78
N GLY A 55 -37.77 -21.47 31.42
CA GLY A 55 -38.23 -20.07 31.55
C GLY A 55 -38.87 -19.67 32.88
N VAL A 56 -39.22 -18.37 32.99
CA VAL A 56 -40.28 -17.79 33.86
C VAL A 56 -40.71 -16.40 33.30
N VAL A 57 -42.01 -16.33 32.94
CA VAL A 57 -42.99 -15.21 33.02
C VAL A 57 -42.78 -13.90 32.22
N LEU A 58 -43.62 -13.82 31.18
CA LEU A 58 -44.33 -12.68 30.58
C LEU A 58 -44.13 -11.28 31.21
N GLY A 59 -43.37 -10.45 30.50
CA GLY A 59 -43.46 -8.99 30.52
C GLY A 59 -43.38 -8.51 29.07
N ASP A 60 -44.47 -7.90 28.60
CA ASP A 60 -44.59 -7.20 27.33
C ASP A 60 -43.50 -6.12 27.25
N ASN A 61 -42.56 -6.24 26.31
CA ASN A 61 -41.73 -5.17 25.79
C ASN A 61 -41.14 -5.65 24.46
N THR A 62 -41.69 -5.09 23.39
CA THR A 62 -41.01 -4.99 22.11
C THR A 62 -39.82 -4.06 22.33
N GLU A 63 -38.67 -4.65 22.62
CA GLU A 63 -37.39 -3.96 22.56
C GLU A 63 -36.69 -4.49 21.31
N ASP A 64 -36.75 -3.62 20.31
CA ASP A 64 -35.93 -3.56 19.13
C ASP A 64 -34.59 -4.28 19.35
N GLU A 65 -34.32 -5.32 18.56
CA GLU A 65 -32.95 -5.63 18.17
C GLU A 65 -32.47 -4.43 17.35
N GLU A 66 -32.08 -3.37 18.05
CA GLU A 66 -31.26 -2.30 17.53
C GLU A 66 -29.92 -2.96 17.22
N GLN A 67 -29.85 -3.48 16.00
CA GLN A 67 -28.64 -3.84 15.31
C GLN A 67 -27.79 -2.56 15.32
N THR A 68 -26.90 -2.44 16.32
CA THR A 68 -25.94 -1.35 16.42
C THR A 68 -25.14 -1.37 15.14
N LEU A 69 -25.49 -0.49 14.20
CA LEU A 69 -24.64 -0.20 13.05
C LEU A 69 -23.25 0.08 13.61
N GLU A 70 -22.30 -0.76 13.23
CA GLU A 70 -20.92 -0.67 13.67
C GLU A 70 -20.45 0.78 13.49
N GLU A 71 -20.18 1.49 14.59
CA GLU A 71 -19.94 2.95 14.59
C GLU A 71 -18.70 3.37 13.76
N ASP A 72 -17.97 2.40 13.21
CA ASP A 72 -16.70 2.58 12.52
C ASP A 72 -16.69 2.11 11.05
N GLU A 73 -17.87 1.84 10.45
CA GLU A 73 -17.97 1.49 9.02
C GLU A 73 -18.11 2.71 8.10
N PHE A 74 -17.28 2.78 7.05
CA PHE A 74 -17.25 3.89 6.10
C PHE A 74 -17.10 3.40 4.65
N PHE A 75 -17.89 3.98 3.74
CA PHE A 75 -17.69 3.78 2.31
C PHE A 75 -16.49 4.57 1.79
N ILE A 76 -15.67 3.94 0.96
CA ILE A 76 -14.48 4.57 0.36
C ILE A 76 -14.80 5.18 -1.01
N THR A 77 -14.59 6.49 -1.11
CA THR A 77 -14.86 7.26 -2.33
C THR A 77 -13.65 7.41 -3.24
N GLU A 78 -12.44 7.43 -2.67
CA GLU A 78 -11.21 7.66 -3.41
C GLU A 78 -10.03 7.02 -2.68
N VAL A 79 -9.11 6.42 -3.45
CA VAL A 79 -7.78 6.06 -2.98
C VAL A 79 -6.78 7.10 -3.50
N VAL A 80 -6.15 7.81 -2.57
CA VAL A 80 -5.23 8.93 -2.87
C VAL A 80 -3.87 8.38 -3.32
N ASP A 81 -3.35 7.41 -2.57
CA ASP A 81 -2.07 6.71 -2.79
C ASP A 81 -2.09 5.32 -2.08
N GLY A 82 -0.94 4.69 -1.91
CA GLY A 82 -0.82 3.33 -1.37
C GLY A 82 -1.26 3.16 0.09
N ASP A 83 -1.33 4.24 0.87
CA ASP A 83 -1.65 4.19 2.31
C ASP A 83 -2.57 5.32 2.79
N THR A 84 -3.15 6.07 1.85
CA THR A 84 -4.11 7.15 2.11
C THR A 84 -5.39 6.97 1.31
N ILE A 85 -6.55 7.04 1.99
CA ILE A 85 -7.90 6.93 1.38
C ILE A 85 -8.80 8.10 1.81
N LYS A 86 -9.89 8.31 1.08
CA LYS A 86 -10.97 9.24 1.46
C LYS A 86 -12.28 8.50 1.70
N LEU A 87 -12.94 8.92 2.77
CA LEU A 87 -14.24 8.41 3.18
C LEU A 87 -15.37 9.16 2.46
N GLN A 88 -16.58 8.62 2.51
CA GLN A 88 -17.78 9.25 1.95
C GLN A 88 -18.12 10.62 2.53
N ASP A 89 -17.67 10.93 3.73
CA ASP A 89 -17.86 12.23 4.38
C ASP A 89 -16.75 13.25 4.08
N GLY A 90 -15.80 12.88 3.20
CA GLY A 90 -14.71 13.75 2.76
C GLY A 90 -13.48 13.74 3.67
N ARG A 91 -13.50 13.04 4.81
CA ARG A 91 -12.31 12.88 5.66
C ARG A 91 -11.28 11.98 4.98
N SER A 92 -10.01 12.27 5.22
CA SER A 92 -8.89 11.46 4.76
C SER A 92 -8.41 10.55 5.89
N VAL A 93 -8.00 9.34 5.56
CA VAL A 93 -7.42 8.35 6.49
C VAL A 93 -6.01 8.01 6.04
N ARG A 94 -5.03 8.10 6.94
CA ARG A 94 -3.66 7.61 6.77
C ARG A 94 -3.48 6.32 7.55
N TYR A 95 -2.94 5.31 6.89
CA TYR A 95 -2.79 3.99 7.48
C TYR A 95 -1.68 4.00 8.53
N ILE A 96 -1.98 3.49 9.72
CA ILE A 96 -0.99 3.37 10.80
C ILE A 96 -0.02 2.21 10.49
N GLY A 97 1.25 2.42 10.82
CA GLY A 97 2.27 1.36 10.86
C GLY A 97 2.86 0.95 9.51
N VAL A 98 2.40 1.58 8.41
CA VAL A 98 2.80 1.22 7.04
C VAL A 98 3.16 2.46 6.25
N ASP A 99 4.14 2.34 5.36
CA ASP A 99 4.61 3.42 4.48
C ASP A 99 4.81 2.89 3.06
N THR A 100 4.08 3.46 2.10
CA THR A 100 4.16 3.05 0.70
C THR A 100 5.06 3.98 -0.11
N PRO A 101 5.73 3.48 -1.16
CA PRO A 101 6.46 4.37 -2.06
C PRO A 101 5.52 5.42 -2.68
N GLU A 102 5.93 6.67 -2.63
CA GLU A 102 5.08 7.82 -2.94
C GLU A 102 4.94 8.03 -4.46
N THR A 103 3.72 8.33 -4.94
CA THR A 103 3.51 8.68 -6.36
C THR A 103 3.57 10.18 -6.64
N LYS A 104 3.52 11.01 -5.59
CA LYS A 104 3.40 12.47 -5.70
C LYS A 104 4.32 13.22 -4.74
N HIS A 105 5.47 12.65 -4.41
CA HIS A 105 6.38 13.29 -3.46
C HIS A 105 6.86 14.64 -4.02
N PRO A 106 6.65 15.78 -3.32
CA PRO A 106 6.93 17.11 -3.87
C PRO A 106 8.36 17.29 -4.39
N THR A 107 9.32 16.60 -3.78
CA THR A 107 10.75 16.69 -4.14
C THR A 107 11.31 15.45 -4.84
N LYS A 108 10.66 14.28 -4.72
CA LYS A 108 11.18 13.01 -5.26
C LYS A 108 10.40 12.52 -6.48
N GLY A 109 9.23 13.11 -6.75
CA GLY A 109 8.35 12.67 -7.83
C GLY A 109 7.71 11.32 -7.53
N VAL A 110 7.59 10.50 -8.58
CA VAL A 110 7.10 9.12 -8.48
C VAL A 110 8.26 8.25 -7.99
N GLU A 111 8.10 7.60 -6.85
CA GLU A 111 9.03 6.58 -6.36
C GLU A 111 8.76 5.23 -7.04
N CYS A 112 9.81 4.43 -7.17
CA CYS A 112 9.67 3.06 -7.66
C CYS A 112 8.59 2.32 -6.87
N PHE A 113 7.74 1.56 -7.56
CA PHE A 113 6.70 0.71 -6.98
C PHE A 113 5.51 1.47 -6.35
N GLY A 114 5.48 2.80 -6.41
CA GLY A 114 4.39 3.59 -5.82
C GLY A 114 3.06 3.45 -6.55
N GLN A 115 3.09 3.30 -7.87
CA GLN A 115 1.87 3.10 -8.65
C GLN A 115 1.27 1.71 -8.38
N GLU A 116 2.12 0.71 -8.24
CA GLU A 116 1.77 -0.66 -7.87
C GLU A 116 1.14 -0.69 -6.48
N ALA A 117 1.72 0.01 -5.50
CA ALA A 117 1.15 0.14 -4.15
C ALA A 117 -0.22 0.83 -4.18
N THR A 118 -0.36 1.93 -4.91
CA THR A 118 -1.64 2.63 -5.08
C THR A 118 -2.70 1.74 -5.72
N ASN A 119 -2.33 1.00 -6.77
CA ASN A 119 -3.24 0.07 -7.45
C ASN A 119 -3.66 -1.09 -6.53
N LYS A 120 -2.74 -1.60 -5.71
CA LYS A 120 -3.06 -2.64 -4.74
C LYS A 120 -4.05 -2.12 -3.70
N ASN A 121 -3.82 -0.93 -3.16
CA ASN A 121 -4.75 -0.34 -2.20
C ASN A 121 -6.14 -0.14 -2.83
N LYS A 122 -6.22 0.34 -4.08
CA LYS A 122 -7.48 0.43 -4.85
C LYS A 122 -8.20 -0.90 -4.97
N GLU A 123 -7.50 -1.97 -5.35
CA GLU A 123 -8.07 -3.32 -5.43
C GLU A 123 -8.66 -3.76 -4.08
N LEU A 124 -7.98 -3.43 -2.98
CA LEU A 124 -8.38 -3.82 -1.64
C LEU A 124 -9.58 -3.03 -1.13
N VAL A 125 -9.67 -1.71 -1.37
CA VAL A 125 -10.62 -0.85 -0.62
C VAL A 125 -11.54 0.03 -1.48
N GLU A 126 -11.22 0.32 -2.75
CA GLU A 126 -11.97 1.30 -3.54
C GLU A 126 -13.40 0.81 -3.83
N GLY A 127 -14.39 1.65 -3.52
CA GLY A 127 -15.81 1.31 -3.70
C GLY A 127 -16.35 0.27 -2.72
N LYS A 128 -15.64 0.02 -1.60
CA LYS A 128 -16.06 -0.90 -0.54
C LYS A 128 -16.37 -0.15 0.76
N ILE A 129 -17.04 -0.85 1.68
CA ILE A 129 -17.17 -0.43 3.07
C ILE A 129 -15.94 -0.95 3.82
N VAL A 130 -15.34 -0.08 4.63
CA VAL A 130 -14.24 -0.45 5.52
C VAL A 130 -14.64 -0.21 6.96
N ARG A 131 -14.13 -1.06 7.86
CA ARG A 131 -14.11 -0.78 9.29
C ARG A 131 -12.79 -0.11 9.66
N LEU A 132 -12.88 0.98 10.41
CA LEU A 132 -11.72 1.76 10.83
C LEU A 132 -11.43 1.57 12.31
N GLU A 133 -10.23 1.12 12.63
CA GLU A 133 -9.81 0.95 14.01
C GLU A 133 -8.77 2.00 14.39
N LYS A 134 -9.04 2.74 15.46
CA LYS A 134 -8.09 3.70 16.03
C LYS A 134 -7.13 3.01 17.00
N ASP A 135 -5.89 3.49 17.04
CA ASP A 135 -4.99 3.22 18.15
C ASP A 135 -5.06 4.35 19.20
N VAL A 136 -3.98 5.11 19.40
CA VAL A 136 -3.91 6.16 20.43
C VAL A 136 -4.20 7.53 19.84
N SER A 137 -3.58 7.86 18.70
CA SER A 137 -3.69 9.16 18.05
C SER A 137 -4.95 9.25 17.18
N GLU A 138 -5.59 10.42 17.17
CA GLU A 138 -6.79 10.65 16.37
C GLU A 138 -6.45 11.04 14.93
N THR A 139 -5.64 12.09 14.79
CA THR A 139 -5.20 12.66 13.50
C THR A 139 -3.70 12.96 13.49
N ASP A 140 -3.14 13.06 12.29
CA ASP A 140 -1.80 13.59 12.08
C ASP A 140 -1.79 15.12 11.94
N ARG A 141 -0.60 15.69 11.70
CA ARG A 141 -0.40 17.15 11.50
C ARG A 141 -1.13 17.73 10.27
N TYR A 142 -1.64 16.89 9.39
CA TYR A 142 -2.37 17.27 8.17
C TYR A 142 -3.88 17.00 8.31
N ASP A 143 -4.35 16.74 9.53
CA ASP A 143 -5.76 16.46 9.85
C ASP A 143 -6.32 15.20 9.16
N ARG A 144 -5.43 14.25 8.83
CA ARG A 144 -5.85 12.92 8.36
C ARG A 144 -6.08 12.02 9.58
N LEU A 145 -7.18 11.28 9.59
CA LEU A 145 -7.44 10.26 10.61
C LEU A 145 -6.36 9.18 10.57
N LEU A 146 -5.84 8.80 11.72
CA LEU A 146 -4.89 7.69 11.85
C LEU A 146 -5.66 6.42 12.17
N ARG A 147 -5.68 5.44 11.26
CA ARG A 147 -6.46 4.20 11.43
C ARG A 147 -5.74 2.97 10.89
N TYR A 148 -6.11 1.82 11.48
CA TYR A 148 -6.02 0.51 10.87
C TYR A 148 -7.29 0.26 10.05
N VAL A 149 -7.14 -0.33 8.87
CA VAL A 149 -8.23 -0.47 7.89
C VAL A 149 -8.55 -1.94 7.66
N TYR A 150 -9.83 -2.27 7.77
CA TYR A 150 -10.35 -3.61 7.54
C TYR A 150 -11.42 -3.58 6.45
N VAL A 151 -11.39 -4.56 5.56
CA VAL A 151 -12.49 -4.86 4.63
C VAL A 151 -12.97 -6.25 4.99
N ASP A 152 -14.19 -6.36 5.50
CA ASP A 152 -14.65 -7.58 6.19
C ASP A 152 -13.61 -7.98 7.27
N ASP A 153 -13.13 -9.22 7.25
CA ASP A 153 -12.08 -9.73 8.15
C ASP A 153 -10.65 -9.50 7.63
N VAL A 154 -10.47 -8.81 6.50
CA VAL A 154 -9.17 -8.60 5.87
C VAL A 154 -8.49 -7.36 6.44
N PHE A 155 -7.36 -7.54 7.13
CA PHE A 155 -6.53 -6.43 7.60
C PHE A 155 -5.67 -5.84 6.48
N VAL A 156 -6.13 -4.72 5.91
CA VAL A 156 -5.54 -4.12 4.69
C VAL A 156 -4.09 -3.69 4.93
N ASN A 157 -3.78 -3.06 6.06
CA ASN A 157 -2.42 -2.63 6.39
C ASN A 157 -1.43 -3.81 6.33
N ASP A 158 -1.80 -4.96 6.91
CA ASP A 158 -0.95 -6.14 6.93
C ASP A 158 -0.77 -6.75 5.54
N ILE A 159 -1.84 -6.82 4.73
CA ILE A 159 -1.76 -7.30 3.35
C ILE A 159 -0.77 -6.46 2.53
N LEU A 160 -0.81 -5.14 2.66
CA LEU A 160 0.11 -4.25 1.95
C LEU A 160 1.57 -4.54 2.31
N VAL A 161 1.88 -4.78 3.58
CA VAL A 161 3.25 -5.12 4.02
C VAL A 161 3.64 -6.53 3.59
N LYS A 162 2.75 -7.51 3.83
CA LYS A 162 2.96 -8.94 3.58
C LYS A 162 3.18 -9.27 2.11
N ASP A 163 2.51 -8.55 1.22
CA ASP A 163 2.67 -8.71 -0.23
C ASP A 163 3.75 -7.78 -0.82
N GLY A 164 4.41 -6.96 0.02
CA GLY A 164 5.53 -6.12 -0.37
C GLY A 164 5.14 -4.86 -1.12
N PHE A 165 3.96 -4.29 -0.86
CA PHE A 165 3.53 -2.99 -1.37
C PHE A 165 3.86 -1.83 -0.42
N ALA A 166 4.11 -2.14 0.85
CA ALA A 166 4.48 -1.17 1.88
C ALA A 166 5.67 -1.64 2.72
N HIS A 167 6.39 -0.67 3.27
CA HIS A 167 7.31 -0.85 4.37
C HIS A 167 6.57 -0.86 5.71
N ALA A 168 7.03 -1.66 6.66
CA ALA A 168 6.62 -1.52 8.06
C ALA A 168 7.33 -0.32 8.67
N SER A 169 6.58 0.60 9.28
CA SER A 169 7.09 1.88 9.79
C SER A 169 6.51 2.19 11.18
N THR A 170 7.38 2.33 12.17
CA THR A 170 6.98 2.51 13.58
C THR A 170 6.85 3.98 13.95
N TYR A 171 5.69 4.39 14.45
CA TYR A 171 5.42 5.75 14.93
C TYR A 171 4.69 5.72 16.28
N PRO A 172 5.42 5.76 17.41
CA PRO A 172 4.78 5.83 18.73
C PRO A 172 3.92 7.10 18.86
N PRO A 173 2.77 7.03 19.55
CA PRO A 173 2.29 5.90 20.37
C PRO A 173 1.56 4.78 19.60
N ASP A 174 1.36 4.92 18.29
CA ASP A 174 0.49 4.05 17.48
C ASP A 174 1.24 2.79 16.99
N VAL A 175 1.37 1.81 17.87
CA VAL A 175 2.21 0.61 17.66
C VAL A 175 1.49 -0.72 17.92
N LYS A 176 0.16 -0.71 18.08
CA LYS A 176 -0.65 -1.89 18.43
C LYS A 176 -0.36 -3.14 17.59
N HIS A 177 -0.15 -2.97 16.28
CA HIS A 177 0.12 -4.08 15.34
C HIS A 177 1.56 -4.15 14.82
N GLN A 178 2.51 -3.43 15.44
CA GLN A 178 3.87 -3.31 14.90
C GLN A 178 4.59 -4.65 14.74
N GLU A 179 4.46 -5.55 15.72
CA GLU A 179 5.09 -6.88 15.66
C GLU A 179 4.60 -7.71 14.46
N GLN A 180 3.30 -7.61 14.15
CA GLN A 180 2.73 -8.27 12.98
C GLN A 180 3.31 -7.70 11.68
N PHE A 181 3.40 -6.37 11.56
CA PHE A 181 3.98 -5.73 10.37
C PHE A 181 5.46 -6.08 10.19
N ASP A 182 6.23 -6.11 11.27
CA ASP A 182 7.65 -6.48 11.21
C ASP A 182 7.84 -7.91 10.70
N GLN A 183 7.00 -8.84 11.18
CA GLN A 183 7.00 -10.23 10.73
C GLN A 183 6.55 -10.37 9.27
N SER A 184 5.46 -9.69 8.88
CA SER A 184 4.97 -9.66 7.49
C SER A 184 6.02 -9.09 6.53
N GLN A 185 6.72 -8.03 6.91
CA GLN A 185 7.79 -7.44 6.09
C GLN A 185 8.96 -8.42 5.94
N LYS A 186 9.33 -9.10 7.03
CA LYS A 186 10.38 -10.12 6.99
C LYS A 186 10.02 -11.23 5.99
N GLU A 187 8.79 -11.74 6.03
CA GLU A 187 8.30 -12.74 5.09
C GLU A 187 8.30 -12.23 3.64
N ALA A 188 7.86 -10.99 3.41
CA ALA A 188 7.86 -10.36 2.10
C ALA A 188 9.27 -10.25 1.51
N ARG A 189 10.27 -9.89 2.35
CA ARG A 189 11.69 -9.85 1.98
C ARG A 189 12.26 -11.22 1.65
N GLU A 190 12.04 -12.20 2.51
CA GLU A 190 12.54 -13.58 2.32
C GLU A 190 11.97 -14.21 1.06
N GLN A 191 10.73 -13.88 0.72
CA GLN A 191 10.04 -14.38 -0.47
C GLN A 191 10.16 -13.46 -1.69
N LYS A 192 10.90 -12.35 -1.58
CA LYS A 192 11.10 -11.36 -2.65
C LYS A 192 9.79 -10.89 -3.30
N ARG A 193 8.78 -10.56 -2.48
CA ARG A 193 7.48 -10.09 -2.96
C ARG A 193 7.49 -8.57 -3.18
N GLY A 194 6.71 -8.12 -4.16
CA GLY A 194 6.49 -6.70 -4.42
C GLY A 194 7.80 -5.91 -4.55
N LEU A 195 7.94 -4.85 -3.78
CA LEU A 195 9.13 -3.96 -3.74
C LEU A 195 10.43 -4.69 -3.35
N TRP A 196 10.34 -5.89 -2.79
CA TRP A 196 11.50 -6.73 -2.45
C TRP A 196 11.95 -7.65 -3.58
N ALA A 197 11.24 -7.68 -4.71
CA ALA A 197 11.65 -8.44 -5.89
C ALA A 197 12.90 -7.84 -6.53
N ASP A 198 13.77 -8.69 -7.07
CA ASP A 198 15.03 -8.24 -7.70
C ASP A 198 14.77 -7.32 -8.91
N ASP A 199 13.59 -7.46 -9.53
CA ASP A 199 13.17 -6.73 -10.72
C ASP A 199 12.16 -5.59 -10.45
N ALA A 200 11.73 -5.39 -9.21
CA ALA A 200 10.67 -4.45 -8.84
C ALA A 200 10.90 -3.02 -9.37
N CYS A 201 12.16 -2.59 -9.41
CA CYS A 201 12.55 -1.26 -9.84
C CYS A 201 13.32 -1.21 -11.17
N LEU A 202 13.49 -2.33 -11.88
CA LEU A 202 14.31 -2.34 -13.09
C LEU A 202 13.71 -1.46 -14.19
N THR A 203 12.39 -1.55 -14.40
CA THR A 203 11.69 -0.72 -15.38
C THR A 203 11.65 0.76 -14.99
N PHE A 204 11.64 1.05 -13.68
CA PHE A 204 11.74 2.41 -13.17
C PHE A 204 13.13 3.00 -13.44
N MET A 205 14.20 2.24 -13.19
CA MET A 205 15.57 2.66 -13.47
C MET A 205 15.84 2.83 -14.98
N GLU A 206 15.28 1.96 -15.84
CA GLU A 206 15.35 2.12 -17.29
C GLU A 206 14.68 3.41 -17.74
N LYS A 207 13.46 3.70 -17.25
CA LYS A 207 12.74 4.94 -17.58
C LYS A 207 13.43 6.20 -17.06
N VAL A 208 14.02 6.16 -15.85
CA VAL A 208 14.83 7.28 -15.34
C VAL A 208 16.10 7.47 -16.19
N GLY A 209 16.71 6.37 -16.65
CA GLY A 209 17.86 6.42 -17.57
C GLY A 209 17.51 6.97 -18.95
N GLU A 210 16.34 6.64 -19.48
CA GLU A 210 15.85 7.14 -20.78
C GLU A 210 15.47 8.63 -20.71
N GLN A 211 14.81 9.04 -19.62
CA GLN A 211 14.50 10.45 -19.30
C GLN A 211 15.76 11.30 -19.04
N ALA A 212 16.88 10.70 -18.67
CA ALA A 212 18.18 11.36 -18.61
C ALA A 212 18.79 11.58 -20.01
N SER A 213 18.50 10.70 -20.97
CA SER A 213 18.98 10.83 -22.37
C SER A 213 18.12 11.78 -23.22
N GLU A 214 16.81 11.88 -22.94
CA GLU A 214 15.90 12.77 -23.69
C GLU A 214 15.94 14.23 -23.18
N LYS A 215 16.47 14.47 -21.97
CA LYS A 215 16.81 15.82 -21.48
C LYS A 215 18.11 16.40 -22.06
N GLU A 216 18.87 15.64 -22.84
CA GLU A 216 20.09 16.13 -23.51
C GLU A 216 19.83 16.66 -24.93
N SER A 217 18.58 16.64 -25.42
CA SER A 217 18.27 17.18 -26.76
C SER A 217 16.86 17.73 -26.92
N ILE A 218 16.47 18.70 -26.08
CA ILE A 218 15.43 19.68 -26.46
C ILE A 218 15.94 21.09 -26.18
N GLU A 219 16.49 21.65 -27.26
CA GLU A 219 16.26 22.99 -27.78
C GLU A 219 15.81 24.08 -26.79
N LEU A 220 16.75 24.99 -26.56
CA LEU A 220 16.57 26.40 -26.24
C LEU A 220 15.17 26.92 -26.61
N THR A 221 14.31 27.07 -25.61
CA THR A 221 13.18 28.00 -25.69
C THR A 221 13.43 29.13 -24.71
N GLU A 222 13.70 30.29 -25.31
CA GLU A 222 13.91 31.56 -24.64
C GLU A 222 12.62 32.05 -23.96
N GLY A 223 12.76 32.57 -22.74
CA GLY A 223 11.81 33.47 -22.07
C GLY A 223 11.95 33.40 -20.54
N GLU A 224 12.36 34.41 -19.78
CA GLU A 224 12.87 35.75 -20.06
C GLU A 224 14.05 36.00 -19.10
N GLY A 225 15.22 36.40 -19.65
CA GLY A 225 16.41 36.75 -18.86
C GLY A 225 17.50 35.67 -18.82
N GLY A 226 18.13 35.38 -19.96
CA GLY A 226 19.24 34.44 -20.09
C GLY A 226 20.49 34.86 -19.31
N GLN A 227 20.58 34.46 -18.05
CA GLN A 227 21.79 34.57 -17.25
C GLN A 227 22.30 33.19 -16.88
N GLN A 228 23.51 32.87 -17.36
CA GLN A 228 24.24 31.66 -17.00
C GLN A 228 24.86 31.87 -15.61
N TYR A 229 24.32 31.19 -14.60
CA TYR A 229 24.84 31.23 -13.25
C TYR A 229 25.93 30.17 -13.05
N LYS A 230 26.96 30.51 -12.27
CA LYS A 230 28.03 29.59 -11.88
C LYS A 230 27.92 29.28 -10.40
N CYS A 231 28.08 28.02 -10.03
CA CYS A 231 28.13 27.62 -8.62
C CYS A 231 29.27 28.33 -7.89
N ASP A 232 28.89 29.01 -6.81
CA ASP A 232 29.79 29.78 -5.96
C ASP A 232 29.17 29.88 -4.57
N CYS A 233 29.39 28.90 -3.69
CA CYS A 233 28.82 28.90 -2.34
C CYS A 233 29.45 29.95 -1.41
N GLU A 234 30.52 30.65 -1.82
CA GLU A 234 31.13 31.71 -1.00
C GLU A 234 30.31 33.01 -1.04
N LYS A 235 29.47 33.20 -2.07
CA LYS A 235 28.54 34.32 -2.14
C LYS A 235 27.44 34.21 -1.08
N THR A 236 27.30 35.25 -0.27
CA THR A 236 26.14 35.43 0.62
C THR A 236 24.92 35.94 -0.15
N CYS A 237 23.73 35.84 0.43
CA CYS A 237 22.49 36.39 -0.16
C CYS A 237 22.61 37.87 -0.57
N THR A 238 23.41 38.66 0.16
CA THR A 238 23.67 40.08 -0.19
C THR A 238 24.53 40.29 -1.44
N GLN A 239 25.23 39.26 -1.90
CA GLN A 239 26.11 39.28 -3.08
C GLN A 239 25.47 38.63 -4.32
N ILE A 240 24.27 38.09 -4.17
CA ILE A 240 23.52 37.45 -5.25
C ILE A 240 22.67 38.50 -5.96
N SER A 241 22.72 38.48 -7.29
CA SER A 241 22.17 39.55 -8.13
C SER A 241 20.69 39.38 -8.46
N SER A 242 20.16 38.16 -8.31
CA SER A 242 18.76 37.85 -8.59
C SER A 242 18.27 36.65 -7.78
N CYS A 243 16.94 36.54 -7.62
CA CYS A 243 16.35 35.39 -6.95
C CYS A 243 16.44 34.10 -7.75
N GLN A 244 16.51 34.22 -9.08
CA GLN A 244 16.84 33.10 -9.94
C GLN A 244 18.28 32.60 -9.70
N GLU A 245 19.26 33.50 -9.54
CA GLU A 245 20.63 33.13 -9.14
C GLU A 245 20.63 32.47 -7.75
N ALA A 246 19.89 33.02 -6.78
CA ALA A 246 19.80 32.49 -5.43
C ALA A 246 19.24 31.06 -5.40
N GLN A 247 18.14 30.83 -6.12
CA GLN A 247 17.50 29.53 -6.17
C GLN A 247 18.34 28.50 -6.95
N PHE A 248 19.00 28.92 -8.03
CA PHE A 248 19.96 28.09 -8.75
C PHE A 248 21.11 27.64 -7.84
N GLN A 249 21.66 28.57 -7.08
CA GLN A 249 22.72 28.34 -6.11
C GLN A 249 22.32 27.39 -4.96
N LEU A 250 21.04 27.32 -4.59
CA LEU A 250 20.51 26.37 -3.61
C LEU A 250 20.25 24.99 -4.24
N ASN A 251 19.48 24.96 -5.33
CA ASN A 251 18.96 23.71 -5.92
C ASN A 251 20.01 22.96 -6.74
N GLU A 252 20.79 23.67 -7.55
CA GLU A 252 21.72 23.07 -8.51
C GLU A 252 23.14 22.95 -7.92
N CYS A 253 23.52 23.88 -7.05
CA CYS A 253 24.88 23.94 -6.49
C CYS A 253 24.99 23.40 -5.05
N GLY A 254 23.87 23.13 -4.38
CA GLY A 254 23.84 22.54 -3.04
C GLY A 254 24.28 23.46 -1.89
N CYS A 255 24.24 24.79 -2.09
CA CYS A 255 24.70 25.74 -1.10
C CYS A 255 23.59 26.04 -0.08
N THR A 256 23.40 25.13 0.88
CA THR A 256 22.28 25.10 1.84
C THR A 256 22.25 26.28 2.79
N ASP A 257 23.36 26.98 3.02
CA ASP A 257 23.43 28.18 3.87
C ASP A 257 22.53 29.34 3.36
N ARG A 258 22.00 29.21 2.15
CA ARG A 258 21.06 30.15 1.53
C ARG A 258 19.62 29.93 1.95
N ASP A 259 19.28 28.76 2.47
CA ASP A 259 17.96 28.40 2.99
C ASP A 259 18.02 28.29 4.52
N GLY A 260 18.23 29.43 5.17
CA GLY A 260 18.46 29.48 6.62
C GLY A 260 17.26 29.03 7.47
N ASN A 261 16.05 29.02 6.91
CA ASN A 261 14.82 28.57 7.58
C ASN A 261 14.33 27.20 7.08
N GLY A 262 14.97 26.60 6.08
CA GLY A 262 14.69 25.25 5.59
C GLY A 262 13.37 25.12 4.86
N ASP A 263 12.86 26.20 4.25
CA ASP A 263 11.59 26.22 3.53
C ASP A 263 11.73 25.98 2.02
N GLY A 264 12.96 25.74 1.55
CA GLY A 264 13.29 25.53 0.15
C GLY A 264 13.44 26.80 -0.67
N LEU A 265 13.29 27.99 -0.07
CA LEU A 265 13.43 29.29 -0.74
C LEU A 265 14.76 29.95 -0.39
N ALA A 266 15.64 30.03 -1.39
CA ALA A 266 16.92 30.68 -1.22
C ALA A 266 16.76 32.18 -0.90
N CYS A 267 17.47 32.65 0.13
CA CYS A 267 17.48 34.04 0.59
C CYS A 267 16.13 34.59 1.10
N GLY A 268 15.15 33.71 1.35
CA GLY A 268 13.89 33.99 2.06
C GLY A 268 13.20 35.30 1.65
N SER A 269 13.05 36.22 2.59
CA SER A 269 12.34 37.50 2.40
C SER A 269 12.91 38.40 1.29
N GLN A 270 14.14 38.17 0.83
CA GLN A 270 14.74 38.90 -0.29
C GLN A 270 14.17 38.45 -1.64
N CYS A 271 13.55 37.27 -1.69
CA CYS A 271 13.03 36.64 -2.90
C CYS A 271 11.52 36.42 -2.93
N THR A 272 10.80 37.02 -1.99
CA THR A 272 9.33 36.96 -1.87
C THR A 272 8.66 38.31 -2.17
N LYS A 273 9.26 39.14 -3.03
CA LYS A 273 8.67 40.39 -3.53
C LYS A 273 8.23 40.29 -4.98
#